data_AF-A0A7S6W1P0-F1
#
_entry.id   AF-A0A7S6W1P0-F1
#
_cell.length_a   1.000
_cell.length_b   1.000
_cell.length_c   1.000
_cell.angle_alpha   90.00
_cell.angle_beta   90.00
_cell.angle_gamma   90.00
#
_symmetry.space_group_name_H-M   'P 1'
#
loop_
_entity.id
_entity.type
_entity.pdbx_description
1 polymer ?
#
loop_
_entity_poly.entity_id
_entity_poly.type
_entity_poly.pdbx_seq_one_letter_code
_entity_poly.pdbx_strand_id
1 'polypeptide(L)' 'MECLSLQRVAEEALTNIVKHSHATVVQIRIYYENSALIMEVEDNGVGGMWIWLWGFVV' A
#
# COMPACT_ATOMS: atom_id res chain seq x y z
N MET A 1 13.44 -10.78 8.49
CA MET A 1 12.19 -10.56 9.25
C MET A 1 11.30 -9.49 8.60
N GLU A 2 11.67 -8.97 7.42
CA GLU A 2 10.99 -7.85 6.73
C GLU A 2 9.68 -8.25 6.01
N CYS A 3 9.57 -9.50 5.57
CA CYS A 3 8.38 -10.02 4.87
C CYS A 3 7.10 -9.92 5.72
N LEU A 4 7.19 -10.18 7.02
CA LEU A 4 6.05 -10.06 7.94
C LEU A 4 5.60 -8.61 8.13
N SER A 5 6.53 -7.67 8.13
CA SER A 5 6.22 -6.23 8.23
C SER A 5 5.48 -5.75 6.99
N LEU A 6 5.95 -6.13 5.81
CA LEU A 6 5.29 -5.79 4.55
C LEU A 6 3.89 -6.41 4.43
N GLN A 7 3.73 -7.66 4.88
CA GLN A 7 2.42 -8.30 4.91
C GLN A 7 1.43 -7.52 5.80
N ARG A 8 1.85 -7.12 7.00
CA ARG A 8 0.99 -6.33 7.90
C ARG A 8 0.62 -4.97 7.33
N VAL A 9 1.57 -4.30 6.67
CA VAL A 9 1.31 -3.01 6.01
C VAL A 9 0.29 -3.18 4.87
N ALA A 10 0.44 -4.22 4.06
CA ALA A 10 -0.53 -4.54 3.00
C ALA A 10 -1.93 -4.86 3.56
N GLU A 11 -2.02 -5.66 4.62
CA GLU A 11 -3.28 -6.02 5.28
C GLU A 11 -4.03 -4.79 5.81
N GLU A 12 -3.31 -3.85 6.44
CA GLU A 12 -3.88 -2.60 6.95
C GLU A 12 -4.36 -1.68 5.82
N ALA A 13 -3.53 -1.50 4.78
CA ALA A 13 -3.90 -0.70 3.61
C ALA A 13 -5.16 -1.24 2.92
N LEU A 14 -5.22 -2.56 2.69
CA LEU A 14 -6.38 -3.22 2.10
C LEU A 14 -7.63 -3.12 2.98
N THR A 15 -7.46 -3.27 4.31
CA THR A 15 -8.57 -3.14 5.26
C THR A 15 -9.16 -1.73 5.21
N ASN A 16 -8.32 -0.70 5.10
CA ASN A 16 -8.76 0.69 5.00
C ASN A 16 -9.49 0.95 3.68
N ILE A 17 -8.99 0.43 2.56
CA ILE A 17 -9.65 0.52 1.24
C ILE A 17 -11.04 -0.12 1.29
N VAL A 18 -11.14 -1.36 1.79
CA VAL A 18 -12.42 -2.09 1.87
C VAL A 18 -13.44 -1.37 2.75
N LYS A 19 -13.00 -0.80 3.88
CA LYS A 19 -13.90 -0.11 4.83
C LYS A 19 -14.36 1.26 4.34
N HIS A 20 -13.52 1.96 3.57
CA HIS A 20 -13.70 3.41 3.40
C HIS A 20 -13.73 3.90 1.96
N SER A 21 -13.10 3.20 1.00
CA SER A 21 -12.91 3.77 -0.34
C SER A 21 -13.98 3.41 -1.36
N HIS A 22 -14.80 2.38 -1.10
CA HIS A 22 -15.71 1.81 -2.10
C HIS A 22 -15.00 1.42 -3.43
N ALA A 23 -13.68 1.19 -3.39
CA ALA A 23 -12.92 0.78 -4.57
C ALA A 23 -13.44 -0.52 -5.16
N THR A 24 -13.43 -0.58 -6.48
CA THR A 24 -13.71 -1.81 -7.24
C THR A 24 -12.44 -2.48 -7.71
N VAL A 25 -11.34 -1.73 -7.76
CA VAL A 25 -10.03 -2.18 -8.23
C VAL A 25 -8.97 -1.66 -7.27
N VAL A 26 -8.07 -2.56 -6.88
CA VAL A 26 -6.87 -2.25 -6.11
C VAL A 26 -5.68 -2.81 -6.86
N GLN A 27 -4.65 -1.99 -7.01
CA GLN A 27 -3.37 -2.38 -7.59
C GLN A 27 -2.29 -2.36 -6.51
N ILE A 28 -1.55 -3.45 -6.41
CA ILE A 28 -0.38 -3.55 -5.54
C ILE A 28 0.84 -3.78 -6.42
N ARG A 29 1.88 -2.97 -6.24
CA ARG A 29 3.18 -3.15 -6.90
C ARG A 29 4.26 -3.32 -5.84
N ILE A 30 5.09 -4.34 -6.00
CA ILE A 30 6.25 -4.57 -5.13
C ILE A 30 7.47 -4.67 -6.03
N TYR A 31 8.46 -3.83 -5.79
CA TYR A 31 9.69 -3.80 -6.59
C TYR A 31 10.88 -3.32 -5.76
N TYR A 32 12.08 -3.68 -6.21
CA TYR A 32 13.31 -3.16 -5.64
C TYR A 32 13.79 -1.95 -6.43
N GLU A 33 14.12 -0.87 -5.74
CA GLU A 33 14.70 0.33 -6.33
C GLU A 33 15.70 0.96 -5.35
N ASN A 34 16.88 1.36 -5.83
CA ASN A 34 17.94 1.98 -5.01
C ASN A 34 18.27 1.21 -3.71
N SER A 35 18.30 -0.13 -3.77
CA SER A 35 18.52 -1.02 -2.61
C SER A 35 17.43 -0.96 -1.53
N ALA A 36 16.26 -0.41 -1.82
CA ALA A 36 15.08 -0.45 -0.97
C ALA A 36 14.01 -1.35 -1.60
N LEU A 37 13.24 -2.02 -0.74
CA LEU A 37 12.05 -2.76 -1.14
C LEU A 37 10.84 -1.83 -1.05
N ILE A 38 10.23 -1.51 -2.18
CA ILE A 38 9.12 -0.59 -2.28
C ILE A 38 7.83 -1.38 -2.49
N MET A 39 6.79 -1.03 -1.72
CA MET A 39 5.42 -1.49 -1.91
C MET A 39 4.52 -0.29 -2.14
N GLU A 40 3.83 -0.28 -3.28
CA GLU A 40 2.82 0.71 -3.63
C GLU A 40 1.43 0.06 -3.61
N VAL A 41 0.46 0.73 -2.99
CA VAL A 41 -0.94 0.32 -2.96
C VAL A 41 -1.78 1.47 -3.48
N GLU A 42 -2.53 1.22 -4.55
CA GLU A 42 -3.34 2.22 -5.25
C GLU A 42 -4.76 1.67 -5.44
N ASP A 43 -5.77 2.47 -5.12
CA ASP A 43 -7.18 2.12 -5.30
C ASP A 43 -7.92 3.15 -6.16
N ASN A 44 -8.98 2.71 -6.84
CA ASN A 44 -9.80 3.58 -7.70
C ASN A 44 -11.03 4.17 -6.99
N GLY A 45 -11.08 4.09 -5.66
CA GLY A 45 -12.21 4.50 -4.83
C GLY A 45 -12.25 5.99 -4.51
N VAL A 46 -13.21 6.37 -3.68
CA VAL A 46 -13.40 7.72 -3.14
C VAL A 46 -13.10 7.73 -1.65
N GLY A 47 -12.30 8.69 -1.20
CA GLY A 47 -11.75 8.65 0.16
C GLY A 47 -10.23 8.68 0.04
N GLY A 48 -9.72 9.85 -0.36
CA GLY A 48 -8.31 10.04 -0.60
C GLY A 48 -7.49 9.79 0.66
N MET A 49 -6.90 8.62 0.77
CA MET A 49 -5.61 8.48 1.40
C MET A 49 -4.59 8.60 0.27
N TRP A 50 -4.26 9.84 -0.12
CA TRP A 50 -3.04 10.06 -0.87
C TRP A 50 -1.87 9.75 0.08
N ILE A 51 -1.49 8.47 0.22
CA ILE A 51 -0.14 8.12 0.66
C ILE A 51 0.78 8.45 -0.51
N TRP A 52 1.00 9.74 -0.72
CA TRP A 52 2.13 10.24 -1.46
C TRP A 52 2.72 11.32 -0.58
N LEU A 53 3.66 10.93 0.30
CA LEU A 53 4.75 11.76 0.80
C LEU A 53 5.73 10.83 1.54
N TRP A 54 6.82 10.51 0.83
CA TRP A 54 8.09 9.97 1.31
C TRP A 54 8.09 8.53 1.82
N GLY A 55 9.00 7.75 1.23
CA GLY A 55 9.13 6.33 1.46
C GLY A 55 8.99 5.94 2.93
N PHE A 56 7.93 5.18 3.22
CA PHE A 56 8.06 4.14 4.23
C PHE A 56 8.99 3.09 3.63
N VAL A 57 10.28 3.39 3.75
CA VAL A 57 11.35 2.41 3.71
C VAL A 57 11.04 1.45 4.85
N VAL A 58 10.66 0.23 4.51
CA VAL A 58 11.15 -0.90 5.29
C VAL A 58 12.52 -1.25 4.71
#